data_AF-A0A522QQ29-F1
#
_entry.id   AF-A0A522QQ29-F1
#
_cell.length_a   1.000
_cell.length_b   1.000
_cell.length_c   1.000
_cell.angle_alpha   90.00
_cell.angle_beta   90.00
_cell.angle_gamma   90.00
#
_symmetry.space_group_name_H-M   'P 1'
#
loop_
_entity.id
_entity.type
_entity.pdbx_description
1 polymer ?
#
loop_
_entity_poly.entity_id
_entity_poly.type
_entity_poly.pdbx_seq_one_letter_code
_entity_poly.pdbx_strand_id
1 'polypeptide(L)'
;MSLSEDVAGYLEARGLQMISLRRLAGGASQEAWLVRAGDAGGTRDLVLRRDMGGTLSSAARTRGEEYALLKAAHAAGVLVPRVLFEPLIAEGREAFFMEHLEGETIGRRLVRDDAHAEVRRLLPEQAMRALVLIHAIPLEGLPFLGAAKNAHDLIAALERDLDA
;
A
#
# COMPACT_ATOMS: atom_id res chain seq x y z
N MET A 1 -3.03 -18.96 15.66
CA MET A 1 -4.03 -17.88 15.68
C MET A 1 -4.38 -17.58 14.24
N SER A 2 -5.64 -17.28 13.97
CA SER A 2 -6.13 -16.89 12.66
C SER A 2 -5.87 -15.40 12.40
N LEU A 3 -5.89 -14.98 11.13
CA LEU A 3 -5.77 -13.56 10.75
C LEU A 3 -6.78 -12.68 11.49
N SER A 4 -8.01 -13.17 11.63
CA SER A 4 -9.08 -12.44 12.31
C SER A 4 -8.77 -12.19 13.78
N GLU A 5 -8.20 -13.18 14.47
CA GLU A 5 -7.85 -13.06 15.89
C GLU A 5 -6.67 -12.10 16.10
N ASP A 6 -5.62 -12.22 15.28
CA ASP A 6 -4.45 -11.32 15.35
C ASP A 6 -4.84 -9.86 15.10
N VAL A 7 -5.67 -9.62 14.08
CA VAL A 7 -6.16 -8.28 13.72
C VAL A 7 -7.07 -7.72 14.81
N ALA A 8 -7.98 -8.54 15.36
CA ALA A 8 -8.87 -8.11 16.43
C ALA A 8 -8.07 -7.70 17.68
N GLY A 9 -7.15 -8.55 18.14
CA GLY A 9 -6.33 -8.27 19.32
C GLY A 9 -5.42 -7.05 19.12
N TYR A 10 -4.87 -6.87 17.92
CA TYR A 10 -4.04 -5.70 17.59
C TYR A 10 -4.84 -4.38 17.66
N LEU A 11 -6.07 -4.39 17.15
CA LEU A 11 -6.96 -3.22 17.18
C LEU A 11 -7.50 -2.96 18.60
N GLU A 12 -7.85 -4.00 19.34
CA GLU A 12 -8.37 -3.90 20.71
C GLU A 12 -7.34 -3.25 21.65
N ALA A 13 -6.06 -3.62 21.52
CA ALA A 13 -4.96 -2.99 22.24
C ALA A 13 -4.81 -1.48 21.95
N ARG A 14 -5.49 -0.96 20.91
CA ARG A 14 -5.54 0.45 20.51
C ARG A 14 -6.91 1.08 20.75
N GLY A 15 -7.80 0.40 21.47
CA GLY A 15 -9.14 0.87 21.78
C GLY A 15 -10.14 0.76 20.62
N LEU A 16 -9.82 -0.02 19.58
CA LEU A 16 -10.70 -0.23 18.43
C LEU A 16 -11.24 -1.65 18.43
N GLN A 17 -12.56 -1.80 18.30
CA GLN A 17 -13.18 -3.10 18.09
C GLN A 17 -13.28 -3.38 16.58
N MET A 18 -12.79 -4.55 16.16
CA MET A 18 -13.02 -5.03 14.79
C MET A 18 -14.49 -5.47 14.62
N ILE A 19 -15.14 -4.93 13.59
CA ILE A 19 -16.53 -5.23 13.24
C ILE A 19 -16.58 -6.23 12.10
N SER A 20 -15.72 -6.05 11.09
CA SER A 20 -15.62 -7.00 9.97
C SER A 20 -14.24 -6.98 9.34
N LEU A 21 -13.90 -8.13 8.75
CA LEU A 21 -12.68 -8.35 7.99
C LEU A 21 -13.06 -9.05 6.68
N ARG A 22 -12.75 -8.43 5.55
CA ARG A 22 -13.11 -8.97 4.23
C ARG A 22 -11.94 -8.81 3.25
N ARG A 23 -11.58 -9.89 2.57
CA ARG A 23 -10.54 -9.85 1.54
C ARG A 23 -10.97 -8.95 0.37
N LEU A 24 -10.06 -8.10 -0.08
CA LEU A 24 -10.23 -7.31 -1.30
C LEU A 24 -9.77 -8.13 -2.50
N ALA A 25 -10.51 -8.03 -3.60
CA ALA A 25 -10.09 -8.64 -4.86
C ALA A 25 -9.01 -7.77 -5.52
N GLY A 26 -7.97 -8.40 -6.04
CA GLY A 26 -6.91 -7.73 -6.79
C GLY A 26 -5.51 -7.94 -6.18
N GLY A 27 -4.61 -8.52 -6.97
CA GLY A 27 -3.21 -8.73 -6.62
C GLY A 27 -2.77 -10.18 -6.83
N ALA A 28 -1.88 -10.41 -7.80
CA ALA A 28 -1.18 -11.69 -7.93
C ALA A 28 -0.10 -11.86 -6.83
N SER A 29 0.37 -10.74 -6.28
CA SER A 29 1.56 -10.67 -5.43
C SER A 29 1.31 -10.05 -4.05
N GLN A 30 0.09 -9.60 -3.76
CA GLN A 30 -0.21 -8.82 -2.55
C GLN A 30 -1.56 -9.22 -1.95
N GLU A 31 -1.61 -9.32 -0.62
CA GLU A 31 -2.82 -9.59 0.13
C GLU A 31 -3.35 -8.27 0.71
N ALA A 32 -4.60 -7.93 0.41
CA ALA A 32 -5.26 -6.75 0.95
C ALA A 32 -6.63 -7.10 1.54
N TRP A 33 -6.94 -6.53 2.68
CA TRP A 33 -8.20 -6.75 3.39
C TRP A 33 -8.83 -5.42 3.79
N LEU A 34 -10.14 -5.31 3.60
CA LEU A 34 -10.95 -4.27 4.18
C LEU A 34 -11.27 -4.64 5.62
N VAL A 35 -10.95 -3.74 6.54
CA VAL A 35 -11.22 -3.88 7.96
C VAL A 35 -12.15 -2.77 8.39
N ARG A 36 -13.35 -3.10 8.85
CA ARG A 36 -14.22 -2.14 9.52
C ARG A 36 -13.97 -2.22 11.02
N ALA A 37 -13.62 -1.10 11.63
CA ALA A 37 -13.34 -1.03 13.05
C ALA A 37 -13.93 0.24 13.67
N GLY A 38 -14.23 0.22 14.96
CA GLY A 38 -14.79 1.39 15.64
C GLY A 38 -14.68 1.33 17.15
N ASP A 39 -15.00 2.46 17.76
CA ASP A 39 -15.10 2.65 19.20
C ASP A 39 -16.38 3.44 19.53
N ALA A 40 -16.51 3.94 20.76
CA ALA A 40 -17.64 4.76 21.17
C ALA A 40 -17.80 6.06 20.34
N GLY A 41 -16.74 6.53 19.67
CA GLY A 41 -16.73 7.70 18.81
C GLY A 41 -17.11 7.43 17.34
N GLY A 42 -17.28 6.17 16.95
CA GLY A 42 -17.81 5.78 15.64
C GLY A 42 -16.99 4.72 14.93
N THR A 43 -17.39 4.42 13.69
CA THR A 43 -16.78 3.36 12.85
C THR A 43 -16.04 3.96 11.66
N ARG A 44 -14.94 3.31 11.26
CA ARG A 44 -14.17 3.63 10.06
C ARG A 44 -13.74 2.37 9.33
N ASP A 45 -13.50 2.54 8.03
CA ASP A 45 -12.94 1.50 7.18
C ASP A 45 -11.42 1.73 7.02
N LEU A 46 -10.67 0.65 7.10
CA LEU A 46 -9.20 0.59 6.99
C LEU A 46 -8.82 -0.45 5.94
N VAL A 47 -7.61 -0.34 5.38
CA VAL A 47 -7.03 -1.41 4.56
C VAL A 47 -5.85 -2.03 5.31
N LEU A 48 -5.88 -3.34 5.50
CA LEU A 48 -4.76 -4.14 5.96
C LEU A 48 -4.01 -4.69 4.75
N ARG A 49 -2.73 -4.34 4.62
CA ARG A 49 -1.80 -4.86 3.61
C ARG A 49 -0.97 -5.95 4.27
N ARG A 50 -0.99 -7.18 3.75
CA ARG A 50 -0.24 -8.32 4.30
C ARG A 50 0.59 -9.01 3.23
N ASP A 51 1.74 -9.53 3.64
CA ASP A 51 2.58 -10.33 2.77
C ASP A 51 1.90 -11.65 2.34
N MET A 52 2.13 -12.06 1.09
CA MET A 52 1.56 -13.29 0.49
C MET A 52 2.42 -14.53 0.75
N GLY A 53 3.59 -14.39 1.39
CA GLY A 53 4.43 -15.50 1.80
C GLY A 53 5.27 -16.08 0.65
N GLY A 54 5.69 -15.24 -0.29
CA GLY A 54 6.56 -15.59 -1.40
C GLY A 54 7.14 -14.33 -2.05
N THR A 55 8.37 -14.41 -2.54
CA THR A 55 9.04 -13.30 -3.24
C THR A 55 8.84 -13.43 -4.74
N LEU A 56 8.15 -12.48 -5.37
CA LEU A 56 8.00 -12.46 -6.83
C LEU A 56 9.32 -12.18 -7.57
N SER A 57 10.26 -11.50 -6.90
CA SER A 57 11.56 -11.15 -7.45
C SER A 57 12.53 -10.86 -6.30
N SER A 58 13.83 -10.88 -6.61
CA SER A 58 14.89 -10.48 -5.67
C SER A 58 14.81 -9.00 -5.28
N ALA A 59 14.08 -8.20 -6.06
CA ALA A 59 13.82 -6.78 -5.83
C ALA A 59 12.51 -6.50 -5.08
N ALA A 60 11.72 -7.53 -4.74
CA ALA A 60 10.47 -7.37 -4.01
C ALA A 60 10.75 -6.77 -2.62
N ARG A 61 9.96 -5.75 -2.26
CA ARG A 61 10.10 -5.05 -0.98
C ARG A 61 9.32 -5.75 0.12
N THR A 62 9.86 -5.71 1.33
CA THR A 62 9.13 -6.19 2.51
C THR A 62 7.95 -5.27 2.81
N ARG A 63 7.04 -5.75 3.67
CA ARG A 63 5.86 -4.96 4.05
C ARG A 63 6.26 -3.81 4.98
N GLY A 64 7.28 -4.00 5.80
CA GLY A 64 7.91 -2.93 6.58
C GLY A 64 8.56 -1.83 5.71
N GLU A 65 9.25 -2.21 4.62
CA GLU A 65 9.83 -1.25 3.67
C GLU A 65 8.76 -0.45 2.93
N GLU A 66 7.66 -1.10 2.52
CA GLU A 66 6.53 -0.41 1.91
C GLU A 66 5.86 0.57 2.88
N TYR A 67 5.66 0.17 4.15
CA TYR A 67 5.16 1.07 5.19
C TYR A 67 6.03 2.32 5.33
N ALA A 68 7.35 2.15 5.41
CA ALA A 68 8.30 3.25 5.51
C ALA A 68 8.25 4.16 4.27
N LEU A 69 8.16 3.57 3.08
CA LEU A 69 8.07 4.31 1.82
C LEU A 69 6.78 5.14 1.72
N LEU A 70 5.63 4.57 2.06
CA LEU A 70 4.35 5.27 2.06
C LEU A 70 4.34 6.39 3.10
N LYS A 71 4.93 6.17 4.28
CA LYS A 71 5.08 7.19 5.33
C LYS A 71 5.90 8.37 4.83
N ALA A 72 7.03 8.11 4.16
CA ALA A 72 7.89 9.15 3.58
C ALA A 72 7.19 9.90 2.42
N ALA A 73 6.51 9.18 1.52
CA ALA A 73 5.78 9.77 0.41
C ALA A 73 4.64 10.67 0.88
N HIS A 74 3.86 10.23 1.87
CA HIS A 74 2.82 11.05 2.49
C HIS A 74 3.42 12.31 3.14
N ALA A 75 4.55 12.18 3.87
CA ALA A 75 5.24 13.33 4.48
C ALA A 75 5.76 14.34 3.44
N ALA A 76 6.13 13.87 2.24
CA ALA A 76 6.50 14.73 1.11
C ALA A 76 5.29 15.33 0.36
N GLY A 77 4.06 15.04 0.79
CA GLY A 77 2.83 15.57 0.19
C GLY A 77 2.34 14.82 -1.05
N VAL A 78 2.91 13.65 -1.37
CA VAL A 78 2.38 12.77 -2.42
C VAL A 78 1.00 12.28 -1.99
N LEU A 79 0.04 12.27 -2.92
CA LEU A 79 -1.31 11.77 -2.68
C LEU A 79 -1.32 10.23 -2.60
N VAL A 80 -0.92 9.70 -1.44
CA VAL A 80 -0.97 8.28 -1.09
C VAL A 80 -1.85 8.09 0.16
N PRO A 81 -2.44 6.90 0.37
CA PRO A 81 -3.11 6.60 1.64
C PRO A 81 -2.13 6.75 2.81
N ARG A 82 -2.57 7.39 3.90
CA ARG A 82 -1.75 7.45 5.10
C ARG A 82 -1.66 6.07 5.74
N VAL A 83 -0.45 5.64 6.06
CA VAL A 83 -0.24 4.45 6.90
C VAL A 83 -0.66 4.75 8.34
N LEU A 84 -1.24 3.75 8.99
CA LEU A 84 -1.85 3.85 10.31
C LEU A 84 -1.24 2.80 11.23
N PHE A 85 -0.99 3.22 12.47
CA PHE A 85 -0.37 2.39 13.51
C PHE A 85 1.02 1.88 13.08
N GLU A 86 1.69 1.16 13.98
CA GLU A 86 2.95 0.50 13.62
C GLU A 86 2.69 -0.84 12.90
N PRO A 87 3.60 -1.34 12.05
CA PRO A 87 3.45 -2.66 11.45
C PRO A 87 3.23 -3.77 12.48
N LEU A 88 2.57 -4.85 12.06
CA LEU A 88 2.29 -6.02 12.88
C LEU A 88 2.69 -7.31 12.16
N ILE A 89 2.78 -8.38 12.94
CA ILE A 89 2.85 -9.74 12.41
C ILE A 89 1.48 -10.39 12.60
N ALA A 90 0.86 -10.83 11.50
CA ALA A 90 -0.42 -11.54 11.50
C ALA A 90 -0.28 -12.87 10.75
N GLU A 91 -0.60 -13.97 11.41
CA GLU A 91 -0.33 -15.35 10.96
C GLU A 91 1.14 -15.56 10.54
N GLY A 92 2.08 -14.98 11.29
CA GLY A 92 3.52 -15.09 11.02
C GLY A 92 4.02 -14.27 9.83
N ARG A 93 3.18 -13.38 9.27
CA ARG A 93 3.52 -12.55 8.11
C ARG A 93 3.44 -11.07 8.44
N GLU A 94 4.34 -10.28 7.87
CA GLU A 94 4.30 -8.84 8.05
C GLU A 94 3.03 -8.23 7.43
N ALA A 95 2.46 -7.27 8.15
CA ALA A 95 1.33 -6.48 7.72
C ALA A 95 1.44 -5.02 8.20
N PHE A 96 0.68 -4.13 7.57
CA PHE A 96 0.44 -2.79 8.08
C PHE A 96 -0.98 -2.32 7.72
N PHE A 97 -1.49 -1.37 8.49
CA PHE A 97 -2.76 -0.70 8.18
C PHE A 97 -2.53 0.60 7.43
N MET A 98 -3.45 0.96 6.56
CA MET A 98 -3.54 2.27 5.95
C MET A 98 -5.00 2.72 5.85
N GLU A 99 -5.19 4.00 5.54
CA GLU A 99 -6.51 4.54 5.27
C GLU A 99 -7.19 3.81 4.12
N HIS A 100 -8.50 3.60 4.25
CA HIS A 100 -9.35 3.28 3.11
C HIS A 100 -9.76 4.58 2.41
N LEU A 101 -9.46 4.67 1.11
CA LEU A 101 -9.88 5.79 0.27
C LEU A 101 -10.98 5.32 -0.68
N GLU A 102 -12.10 6.01 -0.68
CA GLU A 102 -13.16 5.79 -1.66
C GLU A 102 -12.73 6.32 -3.03
N GLY A 103 -12.97 5.54 -4.08
CA GLY A 103 -12.63 5.92 -5.44
C GLY A 103 -12.79 4.79 -6.44
N GLU A 104 -12.52 5.11 -7.71
CA GLU A 104 -12.51 4.16 -8.82
C GLU A 104 -11.06 3.84 -9.19
N THR A 105 -10.74 2.55 -9.29
CA THR A 105 -9.40 2.04 -9.61
C THR A 105 -9.36 1.30 -10.96
N ILE A 106 -10.53 1.03 -11.55
CA ILE A 106 -10.64 0.36 -12.85
C ILE A 106 -10.35 1.36 -13.96
N GLY A 107 -9.13 1.29 -14.50
CA GLY A 107 -8.66 2.19 -15.57
C GLY A 107 -9.60 2.27 -16.77
N ARG A 108 -10.24 1.15 -17.18
CA ARG A 108 -11.22 1.15 -18.27
C ARG A 108 -12.41 2.07 -18.00
N ARG A 109 -12.91 2.12 -16.76
CA ARG A 109 -14.01 3.01 -16.37
C ARG A 109 -13.55 4.45 -16.33
N LEU A 110 -12.41 4.73 -15.69
CA LEU A 110 -11.81 6.07 -15.65
C LEU A 110 -11.64 6.68 -17.06
N VAL A 111 -11.21 5.86 -18.03
CA VAL A 111 -10.96 6.33 -19.40
C VAL A 111 -12.24 6.47 -20.23
N ARG A 112 -13.28 5.64 -20.01
CA ARG A 112 -14.44 5.55 -20.91
C ARG A 112 -15.74 6.12 -20.36
N ASP A 113 -15.93 6.15 -19.05
CA ASP A 113 -17.19 6.57 -18.45
C ASP A 113 -17.28 8.10 -18.38
N ASP A 114 -18.38 8.67 -18.85
CA ASP A 114 -18.60 10.12 -18.84
C ASP A 114 -18.69 10.69 -17.42
N ALA A 115 -19.06 9.87 -16.43
CA ALA A 115 -19.01 10.23 -15.01
C ALA A 115 -17.59 10.65 -14.54
N HIS A 116 -16.54 10.28 -15.28
CA HIS A 116 -15.15 10.59 -14.98
C HIS A 116 -14.52 11.62 -15.93
N ALA A 117 -15.32 12.36 -16.71
CA ALA A 117 -14.80 13.34 -17.67
C ALA A 117 -13.89 14.39 -17.01
N GLU A 118 -14.29 14.93 -15.84
CA GLU A 118 -13.46 15.91 -15.12
C GLU A 118 -12.20 15.27 -14.52
N VAL A 119 -12.30 14.05 -13.99
CA VAL A 119 -11.13 13.30 -13.50
C VAL A 119 -10.09 13.14 -14.60
N ARG A 120 -10.51 12.79 -15.83
CA ARG A 120 -9.58 12.66 -16.97
C ARG A 120 -8.87 13.96 -17.32
N ARG A 121 -9.52 15.12 -17.11
CA ARG A 121 -8.89 16.43 -17.33
C ARG A 121 -7.84 16.75 -16.28
N LEU A 122 -8.08 16.38 -15.02
CA LEU A 122 -7.19 16.69 -13.89
C LEU A 122 -6.05 15.69 -13.73
N LEU A 123 -6.25 14.44 -14.15
CA LEU A 123 -5.32 13.34 -13.90
C LEU A 123 -3.89 13.58 -14.41
N PRO A 124 -3.65 14.17 -15.60
CA PRO A 124 -2.28 14.42 -16.07
C PRO A 124 -1.50 15.37 -15.16
N GLU A 125 -2.12 16.46 -14.71
CA GLU A 125 -1.49 17.43 -13.80
C GLU A 125 -1.21 16.77 -12.44
N GLN A 126 -2.20 16.06 -11.89
CA GLN A 126 -2.05 15.36 -10.62
C GLN A 126 -0.95 14.28 -10.67
N ALA A 127 -0.88 13.52 -11.77
CA ALA A 127 0.15 12.51 -11.99
C ALA A 127 1.54 13.14 -12.09
N MET A 128 1.68 14.25 -12.83
CA MET A 128 2.94 14.98 -12.94
C MET A 128 3.37 15.55 -11.59
N ARG A 129 2.45 16.14 -10.84
CA ARG A 129 2.72 16.64 -9.49
C ARG A 129 3.17 15.52 -8.56
N ALA A 130 2.50 14.37 -8.59
CA ALA A 130 2.89 13.21 -7.80
C ALA A 130 4.31 12.74 -8.18
N LEU A 131 4.64 12.68 -9.47
CA LEU A 131 5.97 12.29 -9.93
C LEU A 131 7.07 13.24 -9.45
N VAL A 132 6.83 14.55 -9.55
CA VAL A 132 7.77 15.58 -9.05
C VAL A 132 7.98 15.44 -7.55
N LEU A 133 6.91 15.25 -6.78
CA LEU A 133 6.99 15.07 -5.34
C LEU A 133 7.74 13.79 -4.97
N ILE A 134 7.50 12.68 -5.68
CA ILE A 134 8.21 11.41 -5.47
C ILE A 134 9.71 11.58 -5.70
N HIS A 135 10.11 12.27 -6.78
CA HIS A 135 11.52 12.52 -7.07
C HIS A 135 12.20 13.46 -6.08
N ALA A 136 11.43 14.21 -5.29
CA ALA A 136 11.94 15.11 -4.26
C ALA A 136 11.96 14.46 -2.86
N ILE A 137 11.52 13.20 -2.70
CA ILE A 137 11.55 12.51 -1.40
C ILE A 137 13.00 12.36 -0.94
N PRO A 138 13.37 12.88 0.25
CA PRO A 138 14.69 12.66 0.82
C PRO A 138 14.94 11.16 1.07
N LEU A 139 16.15 10.69 0.76
CA LEU A 139 16.50 9.27 0.91
C LEU A 139 16.93 8.90 2.33
N GLU A 140 17.11 9.90 3.19
CA GLU A 140 17.41 9.72 4.61
C GLU A 140 16.29 8.90 5.28
N GLY A 141 16.66 7.77 5.89
CA GLY A 141 15.69 6.84 6.49
C GLY A 141 15.12 5.81 5.51
N LEU A 142 15.54 5.81 4.24
CA LEU A 142 15.16 4.83 3.21
C LEU A 142 16.37 4.05 2.65
N PRO A 143 17.29 3.51 3.49
CA PRO A 143 18.53 2.89 3.01
C PRO A 143 18.29 1.63 2.14
N PHE A 144 17.13 0.99 2.31
CA PHE A 144 16.70 -0.17 1.53
C PHE A 144 16.43 0.14 0.04
N LEU A 145 16.33 1.41 -0.34
CA LEU A 145 16.21 1.79 -1.76
C LEU A 145 17.50 1.51 -2.54
N GLY A 146 18.65 1.45 -1.86
CA GLY A 146 19.94 1.28 -2.50
C GLY A 146 20.32 2.46 -3.40
N ALA A 147 21.39 2.29 -4.18
CA ALA A 147 21.79 3.26 -5.19
C ALA A 147 20.84 3.19 -6.39
N ALA A 148 20.63 4.34 -7.04
CA ALA A 148 19.91 4.40 -8.31
C ALA A 148 20.62 3.49 -9.33
N LYS A 149 19.90 2.48 -9.83
CA LYS A 149 20.36 1.62 -10.91
C LYS A 149 20.08 2.32 -12.24
N ASN A 150 21.00 2.22 -13.19
CA ASN A 150 20.66 2.59 -14.55
C ASN A 150 19.66 1.58 -15.13
N ALA A 151 18.96 1.96 -16.21
CA ALA A 151 17.93 1.12 -16.81
C ALA A 151 18.47 -0.24 -17.28
N HIS A 152 19.71 -0.27 -17.78
CA HIS A 152 20.34 -1.50 -18.28
C HIS A 152 20.55 -2.53 -17.16
N ASP A 153 21.09 -2.10 -16.02
CA ASP A 153 21.33 -2.96 -14.86
C ASP A 153 20.02 -3.48 -14.26
N LEU A 154 18.96 -2.67 -14.27
CA LEU A 154 17.63 -3.07 -13.82
C LEU A 154 17.04 -4.15 -14.74
N ILE A 155 17.09 -3.93 -16.07
CA ILE A 155 16.58 -4.88 -17.06
C ILE A 155 17.32 -6.22 -16.93
N ALA A 156 18.66 -6.19 -16.90
CA ALA A 156 19.47 -7.39 -16.77
C ALA A 156 19.19 -8.16 -15.46
N ALA A 157 18.82 -7.46 -14.38
CA ALA A 157 18.42 -8.12 -13.14
C ALA A 157 17.05 -8.81 -13.25
N LEU A 158 16.07 -8.14 -13.89
CA LEU A 158 14.75 -8.72 -14.11
C LEU A 158 14.79 -9.91 -15.07
N GLU A 159 15.65 -9.88 -16.10
CA GLU A 159 15.86 -11.02 -17.00
C GLU A 159 16.40 -12.25 -16.24
N ARG A 160 17.38 -12.06 -15.35
CA ARG A 160 17.88 -13.16 -14.52
C ARG A 160 16.82 -13.76 -13.61
N ASP A 161 15.91 -12.95 -13.08
CA ASP A 161 14.81 -13.43 -12.23
C ASP A 161 13.76 -14.23 -13.05
N LEU A 162 13.65 -14.01 -14.37
CA LEU A 162 12.78 -14.79 -15.26
C LEU A 162 13.38 -16.16 -15.65
N ASP A 163 14.71 -16.24 -15.71
CA ASP A 163 15.44 -17.45 -16.10
C ASP A 163 15.74 -18.40 -14.93
N ALA A 164 15.33 -18.05 -13.70
CA ALA A 164 15.58 -18.80 -12.46
C ALA A 164 14.39 -19.69 -12.04
#